data_AF-A0A7S1BX37-F1
#
_entry.id   AF-A0A7S1BX37-F1
#
_cell.length_a   1.000
_cell.length_b   1.000
_cell.length_c   1.000
_cell.angle_alpha   90.00
_cell.angle_beta   90.00
_cell.angle_gamma   90.00
#
_symmetry.space_group_name_H-M   'P 1'
#
loop_
_entity.id
_entity.type
_entity.pdbx_description
1 polymer ?
#
loop_
_entity_poly.entity_id
_entity_poly.type
_entity_poly.pdbx_seq_one_letter_code
_entity_poly.pdbx_strand_id
1 'polypeptide(L)'
;MVPGADIMHGEAVNIDGFFCVILSFNRGWISWDTVQRIFNCMKSMNLPTNIISFDSELAWQSCKDAIEHRNGAQRIPLIQDIGKSVCVSDITQEELDAA
;
A
#
# COMPACT_ATOMS: atom_id res chain seq x y z
N MET A 1 -3.74 14.55 1.76
CA MET A 1 -3.59 14.71 0.30
C MET A 1 -2.45 15.67 0.06
N VAL A 2 -1.44 15.25 -0.70
CA VAL A 2 -0.36 16.15 -1.13
C VAL A 2 -0.97 17.22 -2.04
N PRO A 3 -0.81 18.52 -1.78
CA PRO A 3 -1.29 19.57 -2.66
C PRO A 3 -0.59 19.46 -4.03
N GLY A 4 -1.35 19.36 -5.12
CA GLY A 4 -0.83 19.36 -6.50
C GLY A 4 -0.69 18.00 -7.19
N ALA A 5 -1.06 16.89 -6.54
CA ALA A 5 -1.17 15.61 -7.23
C ALA A 5 -2.45 15.56 -8.08
N ASP A 6 -2.31 15.49 -9.40
CA ASP A 6 -3.41 15.38 -10.36
C ASP A 6 -3.91 13.92 -10.43
N ILE A 7 -4.40 13.40 -9.29
CA ILE A 7 -4.92 12.03 -9.18
C ILE A 7 -6.30 12.04 -8.50
N MET A 8 -7.19 11.18 -8.98
CA MET A 8 -8.50 10.96 -8.35
C MET A 8 -8.35 10.15 -7.06
N HIS A 9 -9.31 10.29 -6.14
CA HIS A 9 -9.29 9.55 -4.87
C HIS A 9 -9.16 8.03 -5.05
N GLY A 10 -9.93 7.45 -5.98
CA GLY A 10 -9.87 6.00 -6.25
C GLY A 10 -8.53 5.55 -6.82
N GLU A 11 -7.85 6.39 -7.58
CA GLU A 11 -6.51 6.12 -8.10
C GLU A 11 -5.47 6.12 -6.99
N ALA A 12 -5.54 7.12 -6.09
CA ALA A 12 -4.70 7.18 -4.90
C ALA A 12 -4.86 5.93 -4.02
N VAL A 13 -6.12 5.51 -3.79
CA VAL A 13 -6.43 4.29 -3.03
C VAL A 13 -5.89 3.04 -3.73
N ASN A 14 -5.96 2.97 -5.06
CA ASN A 14 -5.46 1.82 -5.81
C ASN A 14 -3.93 1.69 -5.73
N ILE A 15 -3.21 2.81 -5.79
CA ILE A 15 -1.75 2.86 -5.65
C ILE A 15 -1.33 2.40 -4.25
N ASP A 16 -1.91 3.00 -3.20
CA ASP A 16 -1.64 2.62 -1.81
C ASP A 16 -2.00 1.14 -1.53
N GLY A 17 -3.14 0.70 -2.06
CA GLY A 17 -3.56 -0.69 -1.97
C GLY A 17 -2.59 -1.66 -2.65
N PHE A 18 -2.09 -1.33 -3.84
CA PHE A 18 -1.10 -2.15 -4.52
C PHE A 18 0.23 -2.18 -3.77
N PHE A 19 0.65 -1.06 -3.19
CA PHE A 19 1.84 -1.00 -2.35
C PHE A 19 1.71 -1.91 -1.11
N CYS A 20 0.55 -1.94 -0.45
CA CYS A 20 0.27 -2.90 0.64
C CYS A 20 0.32 -4.37 0.19
N VAL A 21 -0.03 -4.66 -1.06
CA VAL A 21 0.11 -6.01 -1.65
C VAL A 21 1.59 -6.38 -1.79
N ILE A 22 2.43 -5.46 -2.24
CA ILE A 22 3.89 -5.68 -2.33
C ILE A 22 4.51 -5.90 -0.95
N LEU A 23 4.14 -5.09 0.06
CA LEU A 23 4.59 -5.30 1.45
C LEU A 23 4.21 -6.69 1.97
N SER A 24 2.97 -7.13 1.68
CA SER A 24 2.51 -8.46 2.07
C SER A 24 3.31 -9.58 1.38
N PHE A 25 3.70 -9.38 0.13
CA PHE A 25 4.56 -10.30 -0.61
C PHE A 25 5.99 -10.32 -0.06
N ASN A 26 6.58 -9.15 0.22
CA ASN A 26 7.92 -9.03 0.79
C ASN A 26 8.00 -9.68 2.19
N ARG A 27 6.91 -9.64 2.96
CA ARG A 27 6.77 -10.38 4.23
C ARG A 27 6.52 -11.88 4.07
N GLY A 28 6.39 -12.38 2.83
CA GLY A 28 6.17 -13.79 2.52
C GLY A 28 4.75 -14.28 2.82
N TRP A 29 3.76 -13.39 2.98
CA TRP A 29 2.40 -13.78 3.36
C TRP A 29 1.54 -14.23 2.18
N ILE A 30 1.87 -13.73 0.99
CA ILE A 30 1.19 -14.10 -0.25
C ILE A 30 2.22 -14.52 -1.30
N SER A 31 1.77 -15.28 -2.30
CA SER A 31 2.61 -15.68 -3.41
C SER A 31 2.68 -14.60 -4.50
N TRP A 32 3.69 -14.70 -5.37
CA TRP A 32 3.77 -13.85 -6.57
C TRP A 32 2.58 -14.02 -7.51
N ASP A 33 1.99 -15.23 -7.58
CA ASP A 33 0.75 -15.47 -8.35
C ASP A 33 -0.40 -14.59 -7.82
N THR A 34 -0.56 -14.52 -6.50
CA THR A 34 -1.56 -13.66 -5.86
C THR A 34 -1.31 -12.18 -6.20
N VAL A 35 -0.06 -11.72 -6.16
CA VAL A 35 0.31 -10.34 -6.56
C VAL A 35 -0.10 -10.09 -8.01
N GLN A 36 0.26 -11.00 -8.93
CA GLN A 36 -0.03 -10.87 -10.35
C GLN A 36 -1.53 -10.87 -10.65
N ARG A 37 -2.32 -11.69 -9.96
CA ARG A 37 -3.78 -11.70 -10.08
C ARG A 37 -4.39 -10.36 -9.69
N ILE A 38 -3.93 -9.76 -8.58
CA ILE A 38 -4.39 -8.45 -8.12
C ILE A 38 -3.96 -7.36 -9.10
N PHE A 39 -2.70 -7.35 -9.50
CA PHE A 39 -2.16 -6.41 -10.49
C PHE A 39 -2.95 -6.44 -11.80
N ASN A 40 -3.17 -7.63 -12.37
CA ASN A 40 -3.92 -7.79 -13.62
C ASN A 40 -5.37 -7.31 -13.49
N CYS A 41 -6.00 -7.50 -12.33
CA CYS A 41 -7.33 -6.95 -12.04
C CYS A 41 -7.31 -5.41 -12.02
N MET A 42 -6.35 -4.80 -11.33
CA MET A 42 -6.21 -3.33 -11.31
C MET A 42 -5.98 -2.75 -12.71
N LYS A 43 -5.13 -3.41 -13.52
CA LYS A 43 -4.84 -2.99 -14.89
C LYS A 43 -6.02 -3.17 -15.83
N SER A 44 -6.85 -4.21 -15.66
CA SER A 44 -8.05 -4.41 -16.50
C SER A 44 -9.10 -3.32 -16.30
N MET A 45 -9.08 -2.64 -15.14
CA MET A 45 -9.91 -1.48 -14.83
C MET A 45 -9.25 -0.14 -15.22
N ASN A 46 -8.09 -0.16 -15.87
CA ASN A 46 -7.27 1.01 -16.19
C ASN A 46 -6.86 1.86 -14.97
N LEU A 47 -6.76 1.24 -13.79
CA LEU A 47 -6.30 1.96 -12.59
C LEU A 47 -4.76 2.02 -12.55
N PRO A 48 -4.18 3.16 -12.11
CA PRO A 48 -2.75 3.27 -11.90
C PRO A 48 -2.33 2.45 -10.69
N THR A 49 -1.16 1.82 -10.77
CA THR A 49 -0.57 1.02 -9.70
C THR A 49 0.71 1.64 -9.14
N ASN A 50 1.16 2.74 -9.73
CA ASN A 50 2.29 3.54 -9.26
C ASN A 50 2.20 4.94 -9.87
N ILE A 51 2.82 5.93 -9.22
CA ILE A 51 3.04 7.31 -9.72
C ILE A 51 4.41 7.81 -9.25
N ILE A 52 5.02 8.72 -9.99
CA ILE A 52 6.39 9.22 -9.71
C ILE A 52 6.48 9.87 -8.32
N SER A 53 5.42 10.53 -7.86
CA SER A 53 5.40 11.21 -6.56
C SER A 53 5.15 10.28 -5.38
N PHE A 54 4.96 8.97 -5.61
CA PHE A 54 4.79 8.00 -4.54
C PHE A 54 6.13 7.31 -4.29
N ASP A 55 6.83 7.79 -3.26
CA ASP A 55 8.11 7.25 -2.81
C ASP A 55 8.01 6.75 -1.35
N SER A 56 9.07 6.10 -0.89
CA SER A 56 9.14 5.53 0.45
C SER A 56 9.09 6.60 1.55
N GLU A 57 9.58 7.81 1.29
CA GLU A 57 9.50 8.93 2.23
C GLU A 57 8.05 9.37 2.45
N LEU A 58 7.28 9.52 1.38
CA LEU A 58 5.85 9.82 1.45
C LEU A 58 5.06 8.69 2.11
N ALA A 59 5.38 7.43 1.80
CA ALA A 59 4.77 6.28 2.45
C ALA A 59 5.07 6.24 3.96
N TRP A 60 6.29 6.59 4.35
CA TRP A 60 6.70 6.65 5.76
C TRP A 60 6.00 7.80 6.50
N GLN A 61 5.89 8.95 5.86
CA GLN A 61 5.11 10.07 6.41
C GLN A 61 3.65 9.66 6.63
N SER A 62 3.05 8.95 5.67
CA SER A 62 1.68 8.44 5.80
C SER A 62 1.52 7.45 6.96
N CYS A 63 2.54 6.62 7.24
CA CYS A 63 2.55 5.74 8.41
C CYS A 63 2.60 6.51 9.73
N LYS A 64 3.38 7.59 9.80
CA LYS A 64 3.42 8.48 10.99
C LYS A 64 2.09 9.19 11.20
N ASP A 65 1.50 9.75 10.14
CA ASP A 65 0.19 10.40 10.21
C ASP A 65 -0.89 9.41 10.68
N ALA A 66 -0.82 8.16 10.22
CA ALA A 66 -1.73 7.10 10.65
C ALA A 66 -1.64 6.84 12.18
N ILE A 67 -0.45 6.89 12.78
CA ILE A 67 -0.27 6.73 14.23
C ILE A 67 -1.01 7.83 14.99
N GLU A 68 -0.86 9.09 14.56
CA GLU A 68 -1.51 10.25 15.18
C GLU A 68 -3.04 10.12 15.12
N HIS A 69 -3.57 9.67 13.98
CA HIS A 69 -5.01 9.57 13.75
C HIS A 69 -5.66 8.27 14.26
N ARG A 70 -4.88 7.23 14.59
CA ARG A 70 -5.39 5.89 14.94
C ARG A 70 -4.98 5.43 16.34
N ASN A 71 -4.99 6.38 17.28
CA ASN A 71 -4.74 6.17 18.71
C ASN A 71 -3.36 5.55 19.01
N GLY A 72 -2.31 6.05 18.36
CA GLY A 72 -0.92 5.67 18.66
C GLY A 72 -0.43 4.39 17.97
N ALA A 73 -1.15 3.88 16.98
CA ALA A 73 -0.77 2.69 16.22
C ALA A 73 -1.04 2.88 14.73
N GLN A 74 -0.17 2.37 13.85
CA GLN A 74 -0.31 2.58 12.41
C GLN A 74 -1.60 1.91 11.86
N ARG A 75 -1.90 0.68 12.31
CA ARG A 75 -3.03 -0.15 11.85
C ARG A 75 -3.15 -0.23 10.32
N ILE A 76 -2.03 -0.51 9.64
CA ILE A 76 -1.97 -0.63 8.17
C ILE A 76 -2.58 -1.98 7.77
N PRO A 77 -3.55 -2.01 6.84
CA PRO A 77 -4.12 -3.27 6.36
C PRO A 77 -3.18 -3.95 5.36
N LEU A 78 -2.73 -5.14 5.69
CA LEU A 78 -1.99 -6.02 4.79
C LEU A 78 -2.82 -7.27 4.50
N ILE A 79 -2.50 -7.97 3.40
CA ILE A 79 -3.23 -9.16 2.98
C ILE A 79 -2.48 -10.44 3.31
N GLN A 80 -3.22 -11.48 3.67
CA GLN A 80 -2.69 -12.84 3.82
C GLN A 80 -3.17 -13.77 2.70
N ASP A 81 -4.27 -13.40 2.02
CA ASP A 81 -4.76 -14.01 0.79
C ASP A 81 -5.85 -13.10 0.19
N ILE A 82 -6.33 -13.39 -1.01
CA ILE A 82 -7.51 -12.72 -1.57
C ILE A 82 -8.72 -13.03 -0.68
N GLY A 83 -9.32 -11.96 -0.14
CA GLY A 83 -10.43 -12.06 0.81
C GLY A 83 -10.01 -12.20 2.28
N LYS A 84 -8.70 -12.14 2.59
CA LYS A 84 -8.17 -12.21 3.96
C LYS A 84 -7.13 -11.12 4.24
N SER A 85 -7.38 -10.30 5.25
CA SER A 85 -6.48 -9.22 5.66
C SER A 85 -6.23 -9.19 7.17
N VAL A 86 -5.15 -8.52 7.56
CA VAL A 86 -4.76 -8.25 8.95
C VAL A 86 -4.26 -6.81 9.06
N CYS A 87 -4.55 -6.14 10.18
CA CYS A 87 -3.97 -4.83 10.46
C CYS A 87 -2.68 -5.00 11.25
N VAL A 88 -1.59 -4.40 10.75
CA VAL A 88 -0.30 -4.37 11.44
C VAL A 88 0.05 -2.98 11.94
N SER A 89 1.01 -2.91 12.86
CA SER A 89 1.52 -1.66 13.39
C SER A 89 3.04 -1.67 13.55
N ASP A 90 3.69 -2.55 12.79
CA ASP A 90 5.13 -2.81 12.80
C ASP A 90 5.77 -2.56 11.42
N ILE A 91 5.15 -1.77 10.54
CA ILE A 91 5.80 -1.35 9.29
C ILE A 91 7.02 -0.49 9.65
N THR A 92 8.16 -0.81 9.06
CA THR A 92 9.40 -0.05 9.22
C THR A 92 9.72 0.72 7.95
N GLN A 93 10.59 1.74 8.05
CA GLN A 93 11.00 2.52 6.88
C GLN A 93 11.77 1.66 5.86
N GLU A 94 12.56 0.70 6.35
CA GLU A 94 13.33 -0.22 5.51
C GLU A 94 12.42 -1.13 4.68
N GLU A 95 11.27 -1.54 5.21
CA GLU A 95 10.27 -2.30 4.44
C GLU A 95 9.67 -1.46 3.32
N LEU A 96 9.50 -0.15 3.54
CA LEU A 96 8.98 0.78 2.54
C LEU A 96 10.01 1.05 1.44
N ASP A 97 11.29 1.16 1.78
CA ASP A 97 12.39 1.35 0.83
C ASP A 97 12.62 0.13 -0.08
N ALA A 98 12.22 -1.07 0.38
CA ALA A 98 12.37 -2.32 -0.35
C ALA A 98 11.14 -2.72 -1.19
N ALA A 99 10.06 -1.94 -1.14
CA ALA A 99 8.77 -2.23 -1.78
C ALA A 99 8.60 -1.53 -3.14
#